data_AF-A0A413JW08-F1
#
_entry.id   AF-A0A413JW08-F1
#
_cell.length_a   1.000
_cell.length_b   1.000
_cell.length_c   1.000
_cell.angle_alpha   90.00
_cell.angle_beta   90.00
_cell.angle_gamma   90.00
#
_symmetry.space_group_name_H-M   'P 1'
#
loop_
_entity.id
_entity.type
_entity.pdbx_description
1 polymer ?
#
loop_
_entity_poly.entity_id
_entity_poly.type
_entity_poly.pdbx_seq_one_letter_code
_entity_poly.pdbx_strand_id
1 'polypeptide(L)'
;MYSYIDFERLFLRYKLEGVSSGVSIEQFCLSNQVSYNLFAKWYKDTRKKIVPAQVLGALSPEAEMQEIPSPLSEGTPEVDTRLSSSTGLRILVDIRMSNGVHISQKNLSYAGLKSLVEKLEGLC
;
A
#
# COMPACT_ATOMS: atom_id res chain seq x y z
N MET A 1 -2.16 -20.20 -26.14
CA MET A 1 -2.88 -18.96 -25.76
C MET A 1 -2.90 -18.91 -24.24
N TYR A 2 -2.45 -17.84 -23.60
CA TYR A 2 -2.42 -17.77 -22.13
C TYR A 2 -3.84 -17.73 -21.56
N SER A 3 -4.13 -18.60 -20.61
CA SER A 3 -5.38 -18.60 -19.85
C SER A 3 -5.32 -17.65 -18.65
N TYR A 4 -6.47 -17.34 -18.04
CA TYR A 4 -6.53 -16.55 -16.81
C TYR A 4 -5.67 -17.14 -15.69
N ILE A 5 -5.65 -18.47 -15.55
CA ILE A 5 -4.89 -19.20 -14.52
C ILE A 5 -3.38 -19.07 -14.76
N ASP A 6 -2.93 -18.98 -16.00
CA ASP A 6 -1.52 -18.82 -16.32
C ASP A 6 -1.00 -17.45 -15.85
N PHE A 7 -1.79 -16.39 -16.06
CA PHE A 7 -1.45 -15.05 -15.56
C PHE A 7 -1.49 -14.95 -14.05
N GLU A 8 -2.44 -15.63 -13.39
CA GLU A 8 -2.52 -15.66 -11.93
C GLU A 8 -1.29 -16.34 -11.32
N ARG A 9 -0.88 -17.50 -11.87
CA ARG A 9 0.35 -18.20 -11.46
C ARG A 9 1.59 -17.36 -11.71
N LEU A 10 1.67 -16.69 -12.87
CA LEU A 10 2.77 -15.77 -13.19
C LEU A 10 2.85 -14.64 -12.17
N PHE A 11 1.70 -14.04 -11.81
CA PHE A 11 1.63 -12.95 -10.85
C PHE A 11 2.01 -13.39 -9.43
N LEU A 12 1.58 -14.57 -9.01
CA LEU A 12 1.97 -15.18 -7.73
C LEU A 12 3.48 -15.41 -7.66
N ARG A 13 4.09 -15.98 -8.70
CA ARG A 13 5.56 -16.15 -8.76
C ARG A 13 6.28 -14.81 -8.76
N TYR A 14 5.79 -13.83 -9.51
CA TYR A 14 6.36 -12.48 -9.48
C TYR A 14 6.35 -11.89 -8.05
N LYS A 15 5.27 -12.08 -7.28
CA LYS A 15 5.17 -11.60 -5.90
C LYS A 15 6.16 -12.29 -4.95
N LEU A 16 6.45 -13.56 -5.18
CA LEU A 16 7.35 -14.34 -4.33
C LEU A 16 8.83 -14.16 -4.70
N GLU A 17 9.15 -14.17 -5.99
CA GLU A 17 10.53 -14.24 -6.50
C GLU A 17 10.96 -12.94 -7.19
N GLY A 18 10.07 -12.32 -7.97
CA GLY A 18 10.37 -11.13 -8.75
C GLY A 18 10.55 -9.89 -7.87
N VAL A 19 9.70 -9.73 -6.85
CA VAL A 19 9.78 -8.62 -5.89
C VAL A 19 11.03 -8.71 -5.02
N SER A 20 11.38 -9.91 -4.53
CA SER A 20 12.58 -10.11 -3.72
C SER A 20 13.87 -9.95 -4.53
N SER A 21 13.82 -10.25 -5.83
CA SER A 21 14.96 -10.08 -6.75
C SER A 21 15.08 -8.66 -7.31
N GLY A 22 14.18 -7.74 -6.96
CA GLY A 22 14.19 -6.36 -7.47
C GLY A 22 13.89 -6.23 -8.96
N VAL A 23 13.32 -7.26 -9.59
CA VAL A 23 13.01 -7.29 -11.02
C VAL A 23 11.67 -6.61 -11.27
N SER A 24 11.56 -5.79 -12.31
CA SER A 24 10.28 -5.17 -12.66
C SER A 24 9.29 -6.21 -13.19
N ILE A 25 7.98 -5.99 -13.00
CA ILE A 25 6.96 -6.92 -13.53
C ILE A 25 7.06 -7.08 -15.05
N GLU A 26 7.49 -6.04 -15.76
CA GLU A 26 7.71 -6.07 -17.20
C GLU A 26 8.87 -6.98 -17.58
N GLN A 27 10.02 -6.83 -16.92
CA GLN A 27 11.18 -7.70 -17.09
C GLN A 27 10.84 -9.15 -16.73
N PHE A 28 10.05 -9.36 -15.68
CA PHE A 28 9.59 -10.69 -15.28
C PHE A 28 8.66 -11.33 -16.33
N CYS A 29 7.74 -10.56 -16.91
CA CYS A 29 6.89 -11.03 -18.00
C CYS A 29 7.73 -11.43 -19.22
N LEU A 30 8.67 -10.57 -19.63
CA LEU A 30 9.56 -10.84 -20.75
C LEU A 30 10.42 -12.09 -20.52
N SER A 31 10.98 -12.25 -19.32
CA SER A 31 11.75 -13.43 -18.94
C SER A 31 10.93 -14.73 -18.99
N ASN A 32 9.62 -14.65 -18.72
CA ASN A 32 8.70 -15.78 -18.76
C ASN A 32 7.99 -15.93 -20.12
N GLN A 33 8.46 -15.26 -21.19
CA GLN A 33 7.84 -15.32 -22.53
C GLN A 33 6.37 -14.85 -22.55
N VAL A 34 6.01 -13.97 -21.63
CA VAL A 34 4.69 -13.34 -21.54
C VAL A 34 4.78 -11.92 -22.08
N SER A 35 3.89 -11.57 -23.02
CA SER A 35 3.81 -10.19 -23.49
C SER A 35 3.20 -9.30 -22.39
N TYR A 36 3.91 -8.22 -22.06
CA TYR A 36 3.49 -7.29 -21.01
C TYR A 36 2.09 -6.70 -21.27
N ASN A 37 1.76 -6.40 -22.54
CA ASN A 37 0.45 -5.87 -22.92
C ASN A 37 -0.71 -6.79 -22.52
N LEU A 38 -0.53 -8.11 -22.67
CA LEU A 38 -1.57 -9.09 -22.34
C LEU A 38 -1.70 -9.24 -20.82
N PHE A 39 -0.57 -9.26 -20.11
CA PHE A 39 -0.54 -9.23 -18.65
C PHE A 39 -1.20 -7.96 -18.09
N ALA A 40 -0.90 -6.79 -18.64
CA ALA A 40 -1.45 -5.51 -18.21
C ALA A 40 -2.98 -5.45 -18.39
N LYS A 41 -3.49 -6.02 -19.49
CA LYS A 41 -4.94 -6.17 -19.71
C LYS A 41 -5.57 -7.08 -18.66
N TRP A 42 -5.00 -8.28 -18.46
CA TRP A 42 -5.46 -9.21 -17.43
C TRP A 42 -5.43 -8.57 -16.04
N TYR A 43 -4.35 -7.90 -15.67
CA TYR A 43 -4.19 -7.28 -14.34
C TYR A 43 -5.22 -6.19 -14.06
N LYS A 44 -5.54 -5.36 -15.08
CA LYS A 44 -6.61 -4.35 -14.98
C LYS A 44 -7.98 -5.00 -14.82
N ASP A 45 -8.27 -6.06 -15.58
CA ASP A 45 -9.55 -6.77 -15.50
C ASP A 45 -9.70 -7.50 -14.16
N THR A 46 -8.63 -8.10 -13.64
CA THR A 46 -8.59 -8.74 -12.31
C THR A 46 -8.78 -7.71 -11.19
N ARG A 47 -8.12 -6.55 -11.24
CA ARG A 47 -8.34 -5.48 -10.23
C ARG A 47 -9.73 -4.86 -10.27
N LYS A 48 -10.39 -4.80 -11.43
CA LYS A 48 -11.78 -4.34 -11.54
C LYS A 48 -12.78 -5.37 -10.98
N LYS A 49 -12.47 -6.66 -11.07
CA LYS A 49 -13.29 -7.74 -10.46
C LYS A 49 -13.12 -7.82 -8.94
N ILE A 50 -11.95 -7.43 -8.42
CA ILE A 50 -11.73 -7.27 -6.98
C ILE A 50 -12.42 -5.97 -6.54
N VAL A 51 -13.74 -6.03 -6.39
CA VAL A 51 -14.49 -4.98 -5.69
C VAL A 51 -13.97 -4.98 -4.25
N PRO A 52 -13.60 -3.82 -3.67
CA PRO A 52 -13.35 -3.75 -2.24
C PRO A 52 -14.64 -4.19 -1.55
N ALA A 53 -14.61 -5.35 -0.91
CA ALA A 53 -15.73 -5.82 -0.11
C ALA A 53 -15.96 -4.79 0.99
N GLN A 54 -16.98 -3.95 0.81
CA GLN A 54 -17.49 -3.11 1.87
C GLN A 54 -18.13 -4.06 2.88
N VAL A 55 -17.46 -4.27 4.01
CA VAL A 55 -18.06 -4.95 5.15
C VAL A 55 -19.16 -4.03 5.65
N LEU A 56 -20.41 -4.38 5.34
CA LEU A 56 -21.60 -3.64 5.76
C LEU A 56 -21.69 -3.69 7.29
N GLY A 57 -21.38 -2.57 7.96
CA GLY A 57 -21.49 -2.49 9.41
C GLY A 57 -20.72 -1.37 10.08
N ALA A 58 -20.80 -0.13 9.58
CA ALA A 58 -20.73 1.08 10.40
C ALA A 58 -21.04 2.31 9.54
N LEU A 59 -21.78 3.23 10.14
CA LEU A 59 -22.45 4.39 9.57
C LEU A 59 -21.50 5.35 8.84
N SER A 60 -21.99 5.88 7.71
CA SER A 60 -21.60 7.21 7.23
C SER A 60 -21.88 8.25 8.32
N PRO A 61 -21.03 9.26 8.48
CA PRO A 61 -21.61 10.59 8.35
C PRO A 61 -20.74 11.56 7.55
N GLU A 62 -21.43 12.22 6.62
CA GLU A 62 -21.19 13.59 6.19
C GLU A 62 -21.14 14.54 7.41
N ALA A 63 -20.14 15.41 7.50
CA ALA A 63 -20.13 16.70 8.22
C ALA A 63 -18.71 17.31 8.04
N GLU A 64 -18.49 18.29 7.17
CA GLU A 64 -18.66 19.74 7.39
C GLU A 64 -17.84 20.36 8.55
N MET A 65 -17.28 21.55 8.26
CA MET A 65 -16.77 22.62 9.15
C MET A 65 -15.27 22.54 9.56
N GLN A 66 -14.42 23.39 8.98
CA GLN A 66 -14.01 24.78 9.38
C GLN A 66 -12.74 24.76 10.26
N GLU A 67 -11.60 25.26 9.75
CA GLU A 67 -10.88 26.51 10.15
C GLU A 67 -10.67 26.64 11.68
N ILE A 68 -9.50 26.97 12.27
CA ILE A 68 -8.68 28.22 12.16
C ILE A 68 -7.21 27.96 12.73
N PRO A 69 -6.26 28.92 12.94
CA PRO A 69 -4.90 28.89 12.35
C PRO A 69 -3.66 28.99 13.30
N SER A 70 -2.46 28.60 12.80
CA SER A 70 -1.09 29.12 13.13
C SER A 70 -0.52 28.98 14.58
N PRO A 71 0.81 29.14 14.87
CA PRO A 71 1.89 29.74 14.07
C PRO A 71 3.25 29.00 13.97
N LEU A 72 3.97 29.44 12.93
CA LEU A 72 5.40 29.46 12.61
C LEU A 72 6.44 29.18 13.73
N SER A 73 7.44 28.34 13.42
CA SER A 73 8.82 28.50 13.92
C SER A 73 9.81 28.05 12.84
N GLU A 74 10.61 28.99 12.36
CA GLU A 74 11.73 28.83 11.44
C GLU A 74 12.88 28.05 12.06
N GLY A 75 13.65 27.37 11.19
CA GLY A 75 14.91 26.72 11.53
C GLY A 75 15.35 25.68 10.49
N THR A 76 15.73 26.11 9.29
CA THR A 76 16.58 25.36 8.34
C THR A 76 18.06 25.55 8.71
N PRO A 77 18.96 24.57 8.47
CA PRO A 77 19.47 24.33 7.12
C PRO A 77 19.63 22.84 6.71
N GLU A 78 19.23 22.63 5.47
CA GLU A 78 19.69 21.69 4.43
C GLU A 78 20.82 20.70 4.77
N VAL A 79 20.52 19.39 4.61
CA VAL A 79 21.45 18.45 3.96
C VAL A 79 20.64 17.54 3.04
N ASP A 80 21.01 17.61 1.76
CA ASP A 80 20.70 16.65 0.71
C ASP A 80 20.52 15.21 1.21
N THR A 81 19.31 14.67 1.03
CA THR A 81 19.19 13.29 0.55
C THR A 81 18.19 13.28 -0.58
N ARG A 82 18.77 13.48 -1.76
CA ARG A 82 18.20 13.13 -3.05
C ARG A 82 17.34 11.87 -2.96
N LEU A 83 16.16 11.98 -3.57
CA LEU A 83 15.48 10.90 -4.28
C LEU A 83 15.01 9.72 -3.40
N SER A 84 13.73 9.73 -3.06
CA SER A 84 12.93 8.56 -3.40
C SER A 84 11.53 8.98 -3.82
N SER A 85 11.39 9.35 -5.08
CA SER A 85 10.15 9.10 -5.82
C SER A 85 9.98 7.59 -5.98
N SER A 86 9.79 6.86 -4.88
CA SER A 86 9.31 5.50 -4.95
C SER A 86 7.81 5.57 -4.70
N THR A 87 7.05 4.99 -5.60
CA THR A 87 5.75 4.41 -5.29
C THR A 87 6.00 3.27 -4.29
N GLY A 88 6.53 3.61 -3.11
CA GLY A 88 6.99 2.68 -2.09
C GLY A 88 5.80 1.94 -1.49
N LEU A 89 6.04 0.73 -1.00
CA LEU A 89 5.04 -0.08 -0.31
C LEU A 89 4.35 0.78 0.76
N ARG A 90 3.02 0.91 0.64
CA ARG A 90 2.17 1.66 1.55
C ARG A 90 1.40 0.68 2.40
N ILE A 91 1.59 0.79 3.71
CA ILE A 91 1.06 -0.13 4.70
C ILE A 91 -0.21 0.49 5.30
N LEU A 92 -1.25 -0.32 5.45
CA LEU A 92 -2.46 0.00 6.19
C LEU A 92 -2.50 -0.89 7.43
N VAL A 93 -2.78 -0.28 8.58
CA VAL A 93 -2.88 -0.96 9.87
C VAL A 93 -4.21 -0.59 10.51
N ASP A 94 -4.95 -1.60 10.97
CA ASP A 94 -6.19 -1.46 11.74
C ASP A 94 -6.08 -2.35 12.99
N ILE A 95 -6.05 -1.75 14.17
CA ILE A 95 -5.88 -2.45 15.46
C ILE A 95 -7.09 -2.17 16.32
N ARG A 96 -7.76 -3.24 16.76
CA ARG A 96 -8.88 -3.18 17.71
C ARG A 96 -8.52 -3.96 18.96
N MET A 97 -8.62 -3.28 20.09
CA MET A 97 -8.34 -3.84 21.41
C MET A 97 -9.66 -4.19 22.12
N SER A 98 -9.61 -5.14 23.05
CA SER A 98 -10.78 -5.58 23.83
C SER A 98 -11.33 -4.49 24.76
N ASN A 99 -10.50 -3.51 25.12
CA ASN A 99 -10.89 -2.34 25.92
C ASN A 99 -11.63 -1.26 25.09
N GLY A 100 -11.90 -1.52 23.80
CA GLY A 100 -12.59 -0.58 22.91
C GLY A 100 -11.68 0.42 22.20
N VAL A 101 -10.37 0.42 22.45
CA VAL A 101 -9.42 1.26 21.72
C VAL A 101 -9.31 0.79 20.27
N HIS A 102 -9.39 1.75 19.34
CA HIS A 102 -9.30 1.52 17.90
C HIS A 102 -8.26 2.45 17.27
N ILE A 103 -7.30 1.86 16.54
CA ILE A 103 -6.20 2.59 15.90
C ILE A 103 -6.19 2.19 14.42
N SER A 104 -6.43 3.16 13.54
CA SER A 104 -6.41 2.96 12.08
C SER A 104 -5.44 3.95 11.44
N GLN A 105 -4.42 3.43 10.75
CA GLN A 105 -3.47 4.23 9.99
C GLN A 105 -3.34 3.72 8.57
N LYS A 106 -3.28 4.65 7.63
CA LYS A 106 -3.14 4.37 6.18
C LYS A 106 -1.84 4.99 5.68
N ASN A 107 -1.36 4.48 4.55
CA ASN A 107 -0.23 5.06 3.84
C ASN A 107 1.09 5.05 4.62
N LEU A 108 1.24 4.14 5.59
CA LEU A 108 2.46 4.03 6.40
C LEU A 108 3.62 3.54 5.55
N SER A 109 4.79 4.14 5.76
CA SER A 109 6.07 3.54 5.39
C SER A 109 6.46 2.49 6.42
N TYR A 110 7.46 1.67 6.11
CA TYR A 110 8.03 0.73 7.09
C TYR A 110 8.53 1.45 8.36
N ALA A 111 9.20 2.60 8.20
CA ALA A 111 9.62 3.42 9.34
C ALA A 111 8.43 3.93 10.17
N GLY A 112 7.34 4.33 9.50
CA GLY A 112 6.09 4.73 10.16
C GLY A 112 5.43 3.57 10.92
N LEU A 113 5.43 2.37 10.36
CA LEU A 113 4.96 1.16 11.04
C LEU A 113 5.80 0.86 12.28
N LYS A 114 7.13 0.92 12.18
CA LYS A 114 8.03 0.69 13.31
C LYS A 114 7.74 1.66 14.46
N SER A 115 7.61 2.95 14.16
CA SER A 115 7.26 3.97 15.16
C SER A 115 5.87 3.76 15.76
N LEU A 116 4.90 3.28 14.97
CA LEU A 116 3.58 2.93 15.49
C LEU A 116 3.68 1.79 16.52
N VAL A 117 4.46 0.74 16.23
CA VAL A 117 4.65 -0.39 17.16
C VAL A 117 5.31 0.07 18.47
N GLU A 118 6.36 0.89 18.40
CA GLU A 118 7.02 1.45 19.59
C GLU A 118 6.04 2.26 20.48
N LYS A 119 5.10 2.99 19.89
CA LYS A 119 4.07 3.74 20.64
C LYS A 119 3.02 2.83 21.28
N LEU A 120 2.72 1.69 20.64
CA LEU A 120 1.76 0.72 21.17
C LEU A 120 2.30 -0.01 22.38
N GLU A 121 3.61 -0.23 22.47
CA GLU A 121 4.24 -0.83 23.66
C GLU A 121 3.94 -0.01 24.93
N GLY A 122 3.77 1.31 24.82
CA GLY A 122 3.39 2.17 25.95
C GLY A 122 1.91 2.10 26.37
N LEU A 123 1.07 1.39 25.61
CA LEU A 123 -0.35 1.18 25.93
C LEU A 123 -0.62 -0.16 26.64
N CYS A 124 0.37 -1.04 26.68
CA CYS A 124 0.35 -2.32 27.41
C CYS A 124 0.98 -2.15 28.79
#